data_AF-A0A9J6D7L3-F1
#
_entry.id   AF-A0A9J6D7L3-F1
#
_cell.length_a   1.000
_cell.length_b   1.000
_cell.length_c   1.000
_cell.angle_alpha   90.00
_cell.angle_beta   90.00
_cell.angle_gamma   90.00
#
_symmetry.space_group_name_H-M   'P 1'
#
loop_
_entity.id
_entity.type
_entity.pdbx_description
1 polymer ?
#
loop_
_entity_poly.entity_id
_entity_poly.type
_entity_poly.pdbx_seq_one_letter_code
_entity_poly.pdbx_strand_id
1 'polypeptide(L)'
;MSAVGSKNTRRSFTAVFKRAATLHAEETNNCAAGRKFGIGECVVRKWRLQREEIFSCDSKRRGFCGPKSGRFSELEAKLAAYVTDLRDRSLLVTCEMVTQQARVYAVQAEIPRSQFKASRA
;
A
#
# COMPACT_ATOMS: atom_id res chain seq x y z
N MET A 1 11.07 38.36 -2.68
CA MET A 1 11.64 37.06 -3.12
C MET A 1 10.56 36.00 -2.94
N SER A 2 10.02 35.51 -4.05
CA SER A 2 8.86 34.62 -4.08
C SER A 2 9.25 33.16 -3.86
N ALA A 3 8.48 32.46 -3.05
CA ALA A 3 8.11 31.06 -3.25
C ALA A 3 6.74 30.86 -2.56
N VAL A 4 5.66 31.20 -3.26
CA VAL A 4 4.74 30.22 -3.87
C VAL A 4 4.35 29.15 -2.85
N GLY A 5 3.14 29.29 -2.30
CA GLY A 5 2.50 28.25 -1.51
C GLY A 5 2.57 26.94 -2.27
N SER A 6 3.40 26.02 -1.77
CA SER A 6 3.55 24.70 -2.36
C SER A 6 2.20 24.01 -2.30
N LYS A 7 1.56 23.82 -3.46
CA LYS A 7 0.40 22.94 -3.58
C LYS A 7 0.73 21.65 -2.84
N ASN A 8 -0.12 21.27 -1.88
CA ASN A 8 0.09 20.11 -1.02
C ASN A 8 -0.10 18.82 -1.83
N THR A 9 0.81 18.54 -2.76
CA THR A 9 0.81 17.33 -3.57
C THR A 9 1.23 16.18 -2.66
N ARG A 10 0.38 15.16 -2.53
CA ARG A 10 0.71 13.96 -1.75
C ARG A 10 1.96 13.31 -2.35
N ARG A 11 3.08 13.34 -1.61
CA ARG A 11 4.33 12.67 -1.99
C ARG A 11 4.35 11.26 -1.37
N SER A 12 4.72 10.27 -2.19
CA SER A 12 5.05 8.94 -1.69
C SER A 12 6.57 8.83 -1.50
N PHE A 13 7.01 8.10 -0.48
CA PHE A 13 8.42 7.93 -0.14
C PHE A 13 8.73 6.45 0.07
N THR A 14 9.89 5.99 -0.37
CA THR A 14 10.36 4.61 -0.15
C THR A 14 10.70 4.37 1.32
N ALA A 15 10.69 3.11 1.75
CA ALA A 15 11.05 2.73 3.11
C ALA A 15 12.48 3.16 3.44
N VAL A 16 13.43 3.06 2.50
CA VAL A 16 14.82 3.56 2.68
C VAL A 16 14.84 5.05 3.02
N PHE A 17 14.09 5.87 2.28
CA PHE A 17 14.02 7.30 2.56
C PHE A 17 13.43 7.58 3.94
N LYS A 18 12.36 6.85 4.30
CA LYS A 18 11.72 6.97 5.61
C LYS A 18 12.65 6.57 6.74
N ARG A 19 13.43 5.48 6.58
CA ARG A 19 14.45 5.05 7.56
C ARG A 19 15.48 6.15 7.79
N ALA A 20 16.04 6.72 6.73
CA ALA A 20 17.03 7.79 6.82
C ALA A 20 16.49 9.02 7.56
N ALA A 21 15.25 9.42 7.26
CA ALA A 21 14.59 10.53 7.95
C ALA A 21 14.32 10.22 9.43
N THR A 22 13.88 9.00 9.74
CA THR A 22 13.62 8.55 11.12
C THR A 22 14.89 8.48 11.96
N LEU A 23 15.97 7.87 11.43
CA LEU A 23 17.27 7.79 12.14
C LEU A 23 17.82 9.18 12.45
N HIS A 24 17.78 10.08 11.46
CA HIS A 24 18.26 11.43 11.68
C HIS A 24 17.41 12.22 12.69
N ALA A 25 16.10 11.95 12.75
CA ALA A 25 15.22 12.54 13.76
C ALA A 25 15.48 11.99 15.17
N GLU A 26 15.94 10.74 15.29
CA GLU A 26 16.37 10.11 16.55
C GLU A 26 17.69 10.72 17.06
N GLU A 27 18.63 11.02 16.15
CA GLU A 27 19.90 11.69 16.47
C GLU A 27 19.73 13.17 16.84
N THR A 28 18.72 13.84 16.27
CA THR A 28 18.53 15.30 16.41
C THR A 28 17.15 15.64 16.97
N ASN A 29 16.20 16.01 16.09
CA ASN A 29 14.79 16.19 16.41
C ASN A 29 13.96 16.18 15.10
N ASN A 30 12.63 16.08 15.25
CA ASN A 30 11.73 15.97 14.10
C ASN A 30 11.78 17.19 13.16
N CYS A 31 11.94 18.40 13.72
CA CYS A 31 12.00 19.64 12.95
C CYS A 31 13.30 19.77 12.14
N ALA A 32 14.42 19.31 12.68
CA ALA A 32 15.71 19.25 11.99
C ALA A 32 15.66 18.24 10.83
N ALA A 33 15.07 17.06 11.06
CA ALA A 33 14.85 16.09 9.99
C ALA A 33 13.89 16.60 8.91
N GLY A 34 12.81 17.29 9.28
CA GLY A 34 11.92 17.90 8.32
C GLY A 34 12.64 18.90 7.39
N ARG A 35 13.50 19.75 7.96
CA ARG A 35 14.35 20.69 7.20
C ARG A 35 15.36 19.98 6.30
N LYS A 36 16.08 18.98 6.82
CA LYS A 36 17.10 18.24 6.05
C LYS A 36 16.52 17.47 4.87
N PHE A 37 15.37 16.84 5.05
CA PHE A 37 14.75 15.95 4.06
C PHE A 37 13.64 16.62 3.24
N GLY A 38 13.31 17.89 3.51
CA GLY A 38 12.26 18.62 2.79
C GLY A 38 10.87 18.00 2.98
N ILE A 39 10.57 17.56 4.21
CA ILE A 39 9.30 16.94 4.60
C ILE A 39 8.73 17.66 5.84
N GLY A 40 7.40 17.66 5.97
CA GLY A 40 6.76 18.24 7.15
C GLY A 40 7.12 17.46 8.43
N GLU A 41 7.28 18.17 9.55
CA GLU A 41 7.50 17.58 10.88
C GLU A 41 6.47 16.48 11.18
N CYS A 42 5.20 16.75 10.86
CA CYS A 42 4.10 15.82 11.13
C CYS A 42 4.27 14.48 10.40
N VAL A 43 4.92 14.48 9.23
CA VAL A 43 5.25 13.26 8.47
C VAL A 43 6.36 12.48 9.16
N VAL A 44 7.40 13.17 9.62
CA VAL A 44 8.50 12.57 10.39
C VAL A 44 7.97 11.94 11.67
N ARG A 45 7.17 12.68 12.43
CA ARG A 45 6.54 12.18 13.67
C ARG A 45 5.70 10.94 13.41
N LYS A 46 4.90 10.93 12.34
CA LYS A 46 4.13 9.74 11.94
C LYS A 46 5.04 8.55 11.63
N TRP A 47 6.13 8.74 10.90
CA TRP A 47 7.07 7.66 10.59
C TRP A 47 7.81 7.13 11.82
N ARG A 48 8.08 7.97 12.81
CA ARG A 48 8.62 7.52 14.09
C ARG A 48 7.65 6.59 14.83
N LEU A 49 6.35 6.88 14.80
CA LEU A 49 5.33 5.98 15.36
C LEU A 49 5.24 4.66 14.58
N GLN A 50 5.50 4.67 13.27
CA GLN A 50 5.51 3.49 12.39
C GLN A 50 6.91 2.87 12.22
N ARG A 51 7.84 3.12 13.15
CA ARG A 51 9.25 2.74 13.00
C ARG A 51 9.42 1.25 12.70
N GLU A 52 8.84 0.38 13.53
CA GLU A 52 8.99 -1.06 13.37
C GLU A 52 8.52 -1.57 12.00
N GLU A 53 7.39 -1.07 11.52
CA GLU A 53 6.85 -1.39 10.19
C GLU A 53 7.79 -0.91 9.07
N ILE A 54 8.34 0.30 9.20
CA ILE A 54 9.25 0.89 8.21
C ILE A 54 10.57 0.11 8.14
N PHE A 55 11.09 -0.37 9.27
CA PHE A 55 12.37 -1.09 9.32
C PHE A 55 12.23 -2.57 8.95
N SER A 56 11.09 -3.21 9.23
CA SER A 56 10.85 -4.62 8.88
C SER A 56 10.48 -4.87 7.42
N CYS A 57 9.99 -3.86 6.70
CA CYS A 57 9.52 -4.05 5.31
C CYS A 57 10.63 -4.03 4.24
N ASP A 58 10.26 -4.31 2.98
CA ASP A 58 11.18 -4.16 1.84
C ASP A 58 11.57 -2.69 1.62
N SER A 59 12.83 -2.49 1.22
CA SER A 59 13.45 -1.18 0.93
C SER A 59 12.62 -0.30 -0.03
N LYS A 60 11.96 -0.89 -1.03
CA LYS A 60 11.21 -0.20 -2.07
C LYS A 60 9.76 0.08 -1.66
N ARG A 61 9.28 -0.47 -0.53
CA ARG A 61 7.89 -0.28 -0.06
C ARG A 61 7.60 1.20 0.18
N ARG A 62 6.52 1.72 -0.41
CA ARG A 62 6.17 3.16 -0.33
C ARG A 62 5.01 3.47 0.60
N GLY A 63 4.13 2.51 0.85
CA GLY A 63 2.91 2.67 1.63
C GLY A 63 2.82 1.66 2.78
N PHE A 64 2.29 2.14 3.91
CA PHE A 64 1.88 1.32 5.06
C PHE A 64 0.38 1.42 5.30
N CYS A 65 -0.36 1.99 4.34
CA CYS A 65 -1.80 2.18 4.43
C CYS A 65 -2.52 1.01 3.75
N GLY A 66 -3.67 0.63 4.32
CA GLY A 66 -4.59 -0.35 3.76
C GLY A 66 -4.87 -1.49 4.73
N PRO A 67 -6.10 -2.03 4.76
CA PRO A 67 -6.36 -3.32 5.38
C PRO A 67 -5.35 -4.36 4.86
N LYS A 68 -4.75 -5.16 5.75
CA LYS A 68 -3.92 -6.30 5.31
C LYS A 68 -4.77 -7.36 4.60
N SER A 69 -6.07 -7.38 4.88
CA SER A 69 -7.09 -8.23 4.29
C SER A 69 -8.22 -7.38 3.73
N GLY A 70 -8.65 -7.65 2.50
CA GLY A 70 -9.84 -7.03 1.94
C GLY A 70 -11.12 -7.47 2.66
N ARG A 71 -12.25 -6.86 2.30
CA ARG A 71 -13.57 -7.15 2.88
C ARG A 71 -13.98 -8.63 2.73
N PHE A 72 -13.48 -9.30 1.69
CA PHE A 72 -13.77 -10.69 1.36
C PHE A 72 -12.47 -11.50 1.33
N SER A 73 -11.77 -11.57 2.46
CA SER A 73 -10.44 -12.17 2.59
C SER A 73 -10.35 -13.61 2.06
N GLU A 74 -11.34 -14.45 2.35
CA GLU A 74 -11.36 -15.84 1.89
C GLU A 74 -11.54 -15.95 0.37
N LEU A 75 -12.40 -15.12 -0.21
CA LEU A 75 -12.62 -15.05 -1.65
C LEU A 75 -11.37 -14.54 -2.37
N GLU A 76 -10.73 -13.49 -1.82
CA GLU A 76 -9.48 -12.93 -2.35
C GLU A 76 -8.34 -13.96 -2.28
N ALA A 77 -8.25 -14.74 -1.21
CA ALA A 77 -7.25 -15.81 -1.08
C ALA A 77 -7.44 -16.92 -2.15
N LYS A 78 -8.68 -17.37 -2.36
CA LYS A 78 -9.00 -18.34 -3.43
C LYS A 78 -8.67 -17.80 -4.82
N LEU A 79 -9.00 -16.54 -5.07
CA LEU A 79 -8.72 -15.88 -6.35
C LEU A 79 -7.21 -15.69 -6.58
N ALA A 80 -6.46 -15.33 -5.54
CA ALA A 80 -5.01 -15.24 -5.60
C ALA A 80 -4.37 -16.58 -5.96
N ALA A 81 -4.81 -17.68 -5.33
CA ALA A 81 -4.34 -19.02 -5.64
C ALA A 81 -4.60 -19.40 -7.11
N TYR A 82 -5.80 -19.10 -7.62
CA TYR A 82 -6.14 -19.30 -9.03
C TYR A 82 -5.22 -18.53 -10.00
N VAL A 83 -4.92 -17.26 -9.69
CA VAL A 83 -4.01 -16.44 -10.51
C VAL A 83 -2.58 -16.97 -10.48
N THR A 84 -2.10 -17.38 -9.30
CA THR A 84 -0.76 -17.98 -9.14
C THR A 84 -0.65 -19.25 -9.97
N ASP A 85 -1.62 -20.17 -9.86
CA ASP A 85 -1.63 -21.42 -10.62
C ASP A 85 -1.67 -21.22 -12.14
N LEU A 86 -2.40 -20.21 -12.65
CA LEU A 86 -2.34 -19.87 -14.08
C LEU A 86 -0.96 -19.34 -14.49
N ARG A 87 -0.34 -18.50 -13.67
CA ARG A 87 0.98 -17.92 -13.96
C ARG A 87 2.09 -18.95 -13.89
N ASP A 88 2.01 -19.89 -12.96
CA ASP A 88 2.96 -21.01 -12.85
C ASP A 88 2.89 -21.91 -14.09
N ARG A 89 1.70 -22.04 -14.68
CA ARG A 89 1.49 -22.71 -15.97
C ARG A 89 1.83 -21.84 -17.19
N SER A 90 2.43 -20.67 -16.98
CA SER A 90 2.78 -19.69 -18.03
C SER A 90 1.58 -19.26 -18.88
N LEU A 91 0.37 -19.31 -18.33
CA LEU A 91 -0.85 -18.86 -19.01
C LEU A 91 -1.07 -17.36 -18.81
N LEU A 92 -1.59 -16.71 -19.84
CA LEU A 92 -2.00 -15.30 -19.77
C LEU A 92 -3.16 -15.15 -18.77
N VAL A 93 -3.02 -14.22 -17.84
CA VAL A 93 -4.09 -13.85 -16.90
C VAL A 93 -4.62 -12.46 -17.25
N THR A 94 -5.82 -12.41 -17.83
CA THR A 94 -6.48 -11.14 -18.15
C THR A 94 -7.34 -10.67 -16.97
N CYS A 95 -7.61 -9.36 -16.89
CA CYS A 95 -8.51 -8.81 -15.87
C CYS A 95 -9.93 -9.40 -15.97
N GLU A 96 -10.39 -9.73 -17.17
CA GLU A 96 -11.72 -10.30 -17.40
C GLU A 96 -11.83 -11.70 -16.82
N MET A 97 -10.83 -12.56 -17.05
CA MET A 97 -10.76 -13.89 -16.44
C MET A 97 -10.82 -13.82 -14.92
N VAL A 98 -10.03 -12.92 -14.31
CA VAL A 98 -10.02 -12.71 -12.86
C VAL A 98 -11.39 -12.21 -12.37
N THR A 99 -12.01 -11.28 -13.09
CA THR A 99 -13.32 -10.72 -12.73
C THR A 99 -14.43 -11.77 -12.81
N GLN A 100 -14.42 -12.60 -13.85
CA GLN A 100 -15.39 -13.67 -14.03
C GLN A 100 -15.22 -14.74 -12.95
N GLN A 101 -13.98 -15.17 -12.69
CA GLN A 101 -13.70 -16.16 -11.65
C GLN A 101 -14.10 -15.64 -10.26
N ALA A 102 -13.84 -14.37 -9.97
CA ALA A 102 -14.24 -13.75 -8.71
C ALA A 102 -15.76 -13.79 -8.51
N ARG A 103 -16.56 -13.58 -9.57
CA ARG A 103 -18.03 -13.68 -9.50
C ARG A 103 -18.48 -15.11 -9.23
N VAL A 104 -17.85 -16.11 -9.85
CA VAL A 104 -18.12 -17.54 -9.59
C VAL A 104 -17.88 -17.86 -8.12
N TYR A 105 -16.75 -17.41 -7.57
CA TYR A 105 -16.45 -17.61 -6.15
C TYR A 105 -17.40 -16.85 -5.21
N ALA A 106 -17.89 -15.67 -5.61
CA ALA A 106 -18.89 -14.95 -4.83
C ALA A 106 -20.22 -15.72 -4.76
N VAL A 107 -20.66 -16.31 -5.87
CA VAL A 107 -21.86 -17.15 -5.90
C VAL A 107 -21.67 -18.39 -5.03
N GLN A 108 -20.52 -19.06 -5.12
CA GLN A 108 -20.20 -20.23 -4.27
C GLN A 108 -20.12 -19.90 -2.78
N ALA A 109 -19.73 -18.67 -2.44
CA ALA A 109 -19.68 -18.18 -1.07
C ALA A 109 -21.00 -17.52 -0.62
N GLU A 110 -22.07 -17.63 -1.43
CA GLU A 110 -23.39 -17.04 -1.18
C GLU A 110 -23.38 -15.52 -0.94
N ILE A 111 -22.39 -14.82 -1.52
CA ILE A 111 -22.26 -13.37 -1.40
C ILE A 111 -23.17 -12.70 -2.42
N PRO A 112 -24.13 -11.85 -2.01
CA PRO A 112 -25.01 -11.17 -2.94
C PRO A 112 -24.24 -10.23 -3.88
N ARG A 113 -24.68 -10.14 -5.14
CA ARG A 113 -24.11 -9.23 -6.15
C ARG A 113 -24.15 -7.75 -5.71
N SER A 114 -25.09 -7.37 -4.84
CA SER A 114 -25.15 -6.04 -4.24
C SER A 114 -23.93 -5.73 -3.37
N GLN A 115 -23.36 -6.76 -2.72
CA GLN A 115 -22.20 -6.64 -1.83
C GLN A 115 -20.88 -6.89 -2.56
N PHE A 116 -20.87 -7.75 -3.58
CA PHE A 116 -19.68 -8.07 -4.36
C PHE A 116 -19.92 -7.89 -5.86
N LYS A 117 -19.44 -6.75 -6.41
CA LYS A 117 -19.62 -6.39 -7.82
C LYS A 117 -18.49 -6.88 -8.73
N ALA A 118 -17.30 -7.13 -8.16
CA ALA A 118 -16.05 -7.34 -8.91
C ALA A 118 -15.83 -6.24 -9.97
N SER A 119 -15.91 -4.97 -9.57
CA SER A 119 -15.67 -3.83 -10.46
C SER A 119 -14.18 -3.61 -10.70
N ARG A 120 -13.82 -3.00 -11.83
CA ARG A 120 -12.46 -2.49 -12.05
C ARG A 120 -12.20 -1.36 -11.05
N ALA A 121 -11.03 -1.40 -10.42
CA ALA A 121 -10.54 -0.36 -9.51
C ALA A 121 -9.94 0.81 -10.29
#